data_AF-A0A5E7IJ08-F1
#
_entry.id   AF-A0A5E7IJ08-F1
#
_cell.length_a   1.000
_cell.length_b   1.000
_cell.length_c   1.000
_cell.angle_alpha   90.00
_cell.angle_beta   90.00
_cell.angle_gamma   90.00
#
_symmetry.space_group_name_H-M   'P 1'
#
loop_
_entity.id
_entity.type
_entity.pdbx_description
1 polymer ?
#
loop_
_entity_poly.entity_id
_entity_poly.type
_entity_poly.pdbx_seq_one_letter_code
_entity_poly.pdbx_strand_id
1 'polypeptide(L)'
;MSQDETSDLLNKRNATGSFVAFLDDVKFLESKLCVYAETETEFIIIGTDDFIHTVELSVPNALEGDGPHTVTFPTMGRYWKVMINHFDQPIIEGELIVTFANFRKNVAGTFALDLGKARKVTGKFDLTLDTPKQSDRRVQPL
;
A
#
# COMPACT_ATOMS: atom_id res chain seq x y z
N MET A 1 -2.61 -10.50 -11.82
CA MET A 1 -3.76 -9.79 -11.25
C MET A 1 -4.60 -9.26 -12.38
N SER A 2 -5.89 -9.57 -12.39
CA SER A 2 -6.83 -8.95 -13.33
C SER A 2 -7.23 -7.56 -12.81
N GLN A 3 -7.68 -6.69 -13.72
CA GLN A 3 -8.12 -5.32 -13.40
C GLN A 3 -9.32 -5.30 -12.40
N ASP A 4 -10.07 -6.41 -12.32
CA ASP A 4 -11.22 -6.57 -11.43
C ASP A 4 -10.82 -6.80 -9.97
N GLU A 5 -9.73 -7.56 -9.71
CA GLU A 5 -9.28 -7.86 -8.35
C GLU A 5 -8.78 -6.62 -7.60
N THR A 6 -8.08 -5.73 -8.32
CA THR A 6 -7.61 -4.45 -7.77
C THR A 6 -8.78 -3.51 -7.48
N SER A 7 -9.79 -3.50 -8.35
CA SER A 7 -11.00 -2.67 -8.18
C SER A 7 -11.81 -3.07 -6.93
N ASP A 8 -11.93 -4.38 -6.67
CA ASP A 8 -12.62 -4.90 -5.48
C ASP A 8 -11.84 -4.65 -4.17
N LEU A 9 -10.51 -4.63 -4.22
CA LEU A 9 -9.66 -4.28 -3.08
C LEU A 9 -9.75 -2.78 -2.75
N LEU A 10 -9.76 -1.92 -3.77
CA LEU A 10 -9.86 -0.47 -3.62
C LEU A 10 -11.22 -0.01 -3.05
N ASN A 11 -12.29 -0.77 -3.30
CA ASN A 11 -13.61 -0.51 -2.72
C ASN A 11 -13.71 -0.85 -1.23
N LYS A 12 -12.75 -1.61 -0.67
CA LYS A 12 -12.87 -2.15 0.69
C LYS A 12 -12.31 -1.27 1.79
N ARG A 13 -11.61 -0.15 1.49
CA ARG A 13 -11.12 0.88 2.44
C ARG A 13 -10.98 0.32 3.86
N ASN A 14 -10.06 -0.62 4.02
CA ASN A 14 -10.06 -1.59 5.13
C ASN A 14 -8.96 -1.31 6.15
N ALA A 15 -8.32 -0.15 6.07
CA ALA A 15 -7.27 0.24 7.00
C ALA A 15 -7.44 1.70 7.44
N THR A 16 -7.21 1.93 8.72
CA THR A 16 -7.08 3.25 9.32
C THR A 16 -5.61 3.62 9.48
N GLY A 17 -5.31 4.91 9.55
CA GLY A 17 -3.94 5.39 9.75
C GLY A 17 -3.61 6.57 8.85
N SER A 18 -2.33 6.69 8.51
CA SER A 18 -1.82 7.74 7.64
C SER A 18 -0.96 7.18 6.53
N PHE A 19 -1.11 7.75 5.33
CA PHE A 19 -0.22 7.52 4.21
C PHE A 19 0.07 8.87 3.55
N VAL A 20 1.35 9.22 3.42
CA VAL A 20 1.77 10.49 2.81
C VAL A 20 2.85 10.24 1.77
N ALA A 21 2.77 10.98 0.66
CA ALA A 21 3.79 10.94 -0.39
C ALA A 21 4.13 12.34 -0.90
N PHE A 22 5.39 12.47 -1.31
CA PHE A 22 6.05 13.69 -1.75
C PHE A 22 6.70 13.41 -3.09
N LEU A 23 6.59 14.37 -4.00
CA LEU A 23 7.26 14.41 -5.27
C LEU A 23 8.29 15.53 -5.16
N ASP A 24 9.57 15.20 -5.24
CA ASP A 24 10.67 16.17 -5.15
C ASP A 24 10.49 17.09 -3.92
N ASP A 25 10.25 16.48 -2.75
CA ASP A 25 9.98 17.11 -1.45
C ASP A 25 8.66 17.91 -1.34
N VAL A 26 7.87 17.99 -2.40
CA VAL A 26 6.54 18.63 -2.38
C VAL A 26 5.46 17.57 -2.13
N LYS A 27 4.68 17.73 -1.05
CA LYS A 27 3.58 16.83 -0.73
C LYS A 27 2.53 16.85 -1.84
N PHE A 28 2.24 15.69 -2.42
CA PHE A 28 1.18 15.53 -3.43
C PHE A 28 0.08 14.55 -3.01
N LEU A 29 0.31 13.76 -1.97
CA LEU A 29 -0.66 12.79 -1.45
C LEU A 29 -0.66 12.82 0.07
N GLU A 30 -1.83 12.99 0.65
CA GLU A 30 -2.13 12.71 2.05
C GLU A 30 -3.44 11.92 2.08
N SER A 31 -3.33 10.61 2.27
CA SER A 31 -4.48 9.72 2.19
C SER A 31 -5.08 9.46 3.56
N LYS A 32 -6.40 9.61 3.63
CA LYS A 32 -7.25 9.03 4.69
C LYS A 32 -7.96 7.76 4.23
N LEU A 33 -7.73 7.35 2.98
CA LEU A 33 -8.34 6.21 2.31
C LEU A 33 -7.24 5.20 2.00
N CYS A 34 -6.91 4.40 3.01
CA CYS A 34 -5.83 3.41 2.90
C CYS A 34 -6.41 2.02 2.68
N VAL A 35 -5.70 1.24 1.86
CA VAL A 35 -5.96 -0.20 1.70
C VAL A 35 -4.73 -0.94 2.16
N TYR A 36 -4.95 -1.96 2.99
CA TYR A 36 -3.94 -2.92 3.37
C TYR A 36 -4.54 -4.31 3.23
N ALA A 37 -4.05 -5.10 2.29
CA ALA A 37 -4.61 -6.40 1.96
C ALA A 37 -3.53 -7.45 1.82
N GLU A 38 -3.87 -8.69 2.19
CA GLU A 38 -3.04 -9.86 1.95
C GLU A 38 -3.58 -10.62 0.73
N THR A 39 -2.69 -11.00 -0.17
CA THR A 39 -2.93 -11.89 -1.31
C THR A 39 -2.17 -13.20 -1.09
N GLU A 40 -2.29 -14.15 -2.02
CA GLU A 40 -1.57 -15.43 -1.94
C GLU A 40 -0.05 -15.27 -1.90
N THR A 41 0.50 -14.20 -2.48
CA THR A 41 1.96 -14.02 -2.63
C THR A 41 2.48 -12.72 -2.01
N GLU A 42 1.62 -11.73 -1.79
CA GLU A 42 2.02 -10.36 -1.46
C GLU A 42 1.04 -9.68 -0.49
N PHE A 43 1.55 -8.79 0.33
CA PHE A 43 0.79 -7.73 0.98
C PHE A 43 0.76 -6.51 0.04
N ILE A 44 -0.43 -5.95 -0.15
CA ILE A 44 -0.67 -4.75 -0.96
C ILE A 44 -0.98 -3.58 -0.03
N ILE A 45 -0.27 -2.47 -0.23
CA ILE A 45 -0.40 -1.23 0.55
C ILE A 45 -0.71 -0.11 -0.42
N ILE A 46 -1.85 0.55 -0.23
CA ILE A 46 -2.32 1.62 -1.12
C ILE A 46 -2.66 2.86 -0.32
N GLY A 47 -2.08 3.99 -0.71
CA GLY A 47 -2.54 5.32 -0.34
C GLY A 47 -3.14 6.02 -1.56
N THR A 48 -4.34 6.58 -1.41
CA THR A 48 -5.00 7.33 -2.50
C THR A 48 -5.79 8.54 -2.01
N ASP A 49 -5.89 9.57 -2.86
CA ASP A 49 -6.81 10.71 -2.70
C ASP A 49 -7.82 10.66 -3.86
N ASP A 50 -8.94 9.97 -3.62
CA ASP A 50 -10.03 9.75 -4.59
C ASP A 50 -9.57 9.36 -6.01
N PHE A 51 -8.54 8.51 -6.11
CA PHE A 51 -7.93 8.05 -7.36
C PHE A 51 -7.33 9.16 -8.25
N ILE A 52 -7.21 10.39 -7.74
CA ILE A 52 -6.47 11.48 -8.38
C ILE A 52 -4.98 11.25 -8.23
N HIS A 53 -4.57 10.94 -7.00
CA HIS A 53 -3.22 10.55 -6.64
C HIS A 53 -3.25 9.16 -6.02
N THR A 54 -2.39 8.26 -6.47
CA THR A 54 -2.31 6.90 -5.93
C THR A 54 -0.86 6.46 -5.84
N VAL A 55 -0.49 5.86 -4.71
CA VAL A 55 0.73 5.09 -4.56
C VAL A 55 0.34 3.69 -4.10
N GLU A 56 0.72 2.68 -4.88
CA GLU A 56 0.51 1.27 -4.59
C GLU A 56 1.86 0.57 -4.51
N LEU A 57 2.08 -0.11 -3.39
CA LEU A 57 3.31 -0.83 -3.07
C LEU A 57 2.95 -2.27 -2.74
N SER A 58 3.77 -3.20 -3.22
CA SER A 58 3.64 -4.60 -2.89
C SER A 58 4.85 -5.14 -2.13
N VAL A 59 4.58 -5.95 -1.11
CA VAL A 59 5.53 -6.53 -0.17
C VAL A 59 5.35 -8.05 -0.16
N PRO A 60 6.40 -8.88 -0.25
CA PRO A 60 6.23 -10.33 -0.24
C PRO A 60 5.66 -10.84 1.08
N ASN A 61 4.71 -11.76 1.01
CA ASN A 61 4.18 -12.37 2.24
C ASN A 61 5.17 -13.37 2.88
N ALA A 62 6.12 -13.89 2.10
CA ALA A 62 7.17 -14.80 2.55
C ALA A 62 8.24 -14.16 3.46
N LEU A 63 8.20 -12.83 3.69
CA LEU A 63 9.11 -12.20 4.66
C LEU A 63 8.84 -12.74 6.06
N GLU A 64 9.84 -13.27 6.75
CA GLU A 64 9.69 -13.86 8.09
C GLU A 64 9.85 -12.81 9.20
N GLY A 65 9.03 -12.90 10.25
CA GLY A 65 9.09 -11.96 11.40
C GLY A 65 8.56 -10.55 11.11
N ASP A 66 8.68 -9.69 12.13
CA ASP A 66 8.07 -8.36 12.16
C ASP A 66 8.87 -7.30 11.38
N GLY A 67 10.16 -7.52 11.07
CA GLY A 67 11.01 -6.58 10.33
C GLY A 67 11.90 -5.72 11.23
N PRO A 68 12.50 -4.62 10.71
CA PRO A 68 12.26 -4.02 9.40
C PRO A 68 12.79 -4.88 8.23
N HIS A 69 12.05 -4.87 7.12
CA HIS A 69 12.39 -5.55 5.88
C HIS A 69 12.58 -4.56 4.75
N THR A 70 13.58 -4.79 3.90
CA THR A 70 13.81 -4.00 2.69
C THR A 70 13.28 -4.73 1.46
N VAL A 71 12.43 -4.06 0.69
CA VAL A 71 11.89 -4.53 -0.59
C VAL A 71 12.31 -3.56 -1.68
N THR A 72 12.86 -4.07 -2.78
CA THR A 72 13.38 -3.24 -3.87
C THR A 72 12.65 -3.49 -5.19
N PHE A 73 12.37 -2.44 -5.96
CA PHE A 73 11.79 -2.53 -7.30
C PHE A 73 12.86 -2.27 -8.38
N PRO A 74 12.83 -2.99 -9.53
CA PRO A 74 11.91 -4.09 -9.84
C PRO A 74 12.30 -5.40 -9.12
N THR A 75 11.31 -6.16 -8.65
CA THR A 75 11.50 -7.58 -8.34
C THR A 75 10.55 -8.44 -9.18
N MET A 76 10.97 -9.66 -9.53
CA MET A 76 10.13 -10.58 -10.31
C MET A 76 8.73 -10.71 -9.70
N GLY A 77 7.69 -10.46 -10.51
CA GLY A 77 6.28 -10.61 -10.15
C GLY A 77 5.62 -9.43 -9.44
N ARG A 78 6.38 -8.42 -8.99
CA ARG A 78 5.84 -7.28 -8.22
C ARG A 78 5.44 -6.12 -9.12
N TYR A 79 4.32 -5.51 -8.78
CA TYR A 79 3.81 -4.32 -9.44
C TYR A 79 3.72 -3.18 -8.43
N TRP A 80 4.52 -2.14 -8.62
CA TRP A 80 4.38 -0.88 -7.92
C TRP A 80 3.79 0.14 -8.88
N LYS A 81 2.96 1.06 -8.35
CA LYS A 81 2.30 2.08 -9.15
C LYS A 81 2.38 3.43 -8.45
N VAL A 82 2.69 4.45 -9.25
CA VAL A 82 2.55 5.85 -8.87
C VAL A 82 1.66 6.51 -9.92
N MET A 83 0.58 7.13 -9.47
CA MET A 83 -0.32 7.93 -10.29
C MET A 83 -0.40 9.33 -9.69
N ILE A 84 -0.17 10.36 -10.51
CA ILE A 84 -0.23 11.76 -10.11
C ILE A 84 -1.15 12.50 -11.08
N ASN A 85 -2.20 13.15 -10.58
CA ASN A 85 -3.21 13.83 -11.38
C ASN A 85 -3.80 12.90 -12.47
N HIS A 86 -4.12 11.65 -12.10
CA HIS A 86 -4.61 10.60 -13.01
C HIS A 86 -3.62 10.08 -14.06
N PHE A 87 -2.36 10.53 -14.05
CA PHE A 87 -1.33 10.04 -14.97
C PHE A 87 -0.38 9.08 -14.28
N ASP A 88 -0.29 7.87 -14.81
CA ASP A 88 0.71 6.89 -14.39
C ASP A 88 2.13 7.45 -14.60
N GLN A 89 2.95 7.35 -13.56
CA GLN A 89 4.34 7.72 -13.59
C GLN A 89 5.19 6.44 -13.74
N PRO A 90 6.21 6.45 -14.60
CA PRO A 90 7.14 5.34 -14.67
C PRO A 90 7.93 5.25 -13.36
N ILE A 91 8.15 4.04 -12.86
CA ILE A 91 9.07 3.75 -11.74
C ILE A 91 10.26 3.02 -12.37
N ILE A 92 11.46 3.55 -12.20
CA ILE A 92 12.71 2.93 -12.70
C ILE A 92 13.23 1.95 -11.66
N GLU A 93 13.37 2.43 -10.43
CA GLU A 93 13.81 1.67 -9.28
C GLU A 93 13.15 2.23 -8.02
N GLY A 94 13.20 1.46 -6.94
CA GLY A 94 12.79 1.99 -5.65
C GLY A 94 13.06 1.06 -4.50
N GLU A 95 12.95 1.62 -3.31
CA GLU A 95 13.16 0.95 -2.04
C GLU A 95 11.96 1.21 -1.13
N LEU A 96 11.52 0.17 -0.46
CA LEU A 96 10.51 0.19 0.59
C LEU A 96 11.08 -0.50 1.82
N ILE A 97 11.11 0.22 2.94
CA ILE A 97 11.42 -0.32 4.26
C ILE A 97 10.09 -0.49 5.00
N VAL A 98 9.77 -1.71 5.42
CA VAL A 98 8.47 -2.05 6.03
C VAL A 98 8.66 -2.84 7.33
N THR A 99 7.83 -2.53 8.32
CA THR A 99 7.75 -3.24 9.60
C THR A 99 6.30 -3.64 9.84
N PHE A 100 6.10 -4.91 10.19
CA PHE A 100 4.83 -5.48 10.61
C PHE A 100 4.79 -5.56 12.13
N ALA A 101 3.58 -5.48 12.70
CA ALA A 101 3.36 -5.74 14.12
C ALA A 101 1.96 -6.33 14.33
N ASN A 102 1.71 -6.83 15.54
CA ASN A 102 0.39 -7.31 15.96
C ASN A 102 -0.17 -8.38 15.00
N PHE A 103 0.58 -9.46 14.78
CA PHE A 103 0.23 -10.51 13.81
C PHE A 103 -0.02 -9.94 12.41
N ARG A 104 0.82 -8.98 12.00
CA ARG A 104 0.74 -8.24 10.72
C ARG A 104 -0.54 -7.45 10.53
N LYS A 105 -1.33 -7.18 11.57
CA LYS A 105 -2.47 -6.26 11.49
C LYS A 105 -2.02 -4.81 11.40
N ASN A 106 -0.83 -4.50 11.89
CA ASN A 106 -0.25 -3.18 11.84
C ASN A 106 0.92 -3.22 10.85
N VAL A 107 1.02 -2.23 9.98
CA VAL A 107 2.10 -2.11 9.01
C VAL A 107 2.54 -0.66 8.90
N ALA A 108 3.84 -0.42 9.06
CA ALA A 108 4.44 0.90 8.94
C ALA A 108 5.65 0.82 8.02
N GLY A 109 5.95 1.91 7.33
CA GLY A 109 7.08 1.92 6.42
C GLY A 109 7.38 3.26 5.79
N THR A 110 8.52 3.30 5.11
CA THR A 110 9.01 4.42 4.32
C THR A 110 9.43 3.93 2.95
N PHE A 111 9.22 4.74 1.92
CA PHE A 111 9.61 4.38 0.56
C PHE A 111 10.30 5.53 -0.17
N ALA A 112 11.10 5.15 -1.16
CA ALA A 112 11.82 6.03 -2.07
C ALA A 112 11.80 5.40 -3.47
N LEU A 113 11.18 6.09 -4.42
CA LEU A 113 10.97 5.63 -5.79
C LEU A 113 11.64 6.62 -6.75
N ASP A 114 12.48 6.13 -7.64
CA ASP A 114 13.01 6.91 -8.74
C ASP A 114 12.04 6.83 -9.94
N LEU A 115 11.54 7.99 -10.39
CA LEU A 115 10.68 8.10 -11.57
C LEU A 115 11.48 8.39 -12.85
N GLY A 116 12.80 8.53 -12.72
CA GLY A 116 13.69 9.01 -13.77
C GLY A 116 13.66 10.54 -13.93
N LYS A 117 14.55 11.04 -14.79
CA LYS A 117 14.72 12.48 -15.06
C LYS A 117 14.93 13.31 -13.78
N ALA A 118 15.63 12.73 -12.79
CA ALA A 118 15.87 13.30 -11.47
C ALA A 118 14.60 13.61 -10.66
N ARG A 119 13.48 12.94 -10.96
CA ARG A 119 12.25 13.03 -10.16
C ARG A 119 12.15 11.86 -9.20
N LYS A 120 11.88 12.14 -7.94
CA LYS A 120 11.77 11.14 -6.88
C LYS A 120 10.43 11.24 -6.17
N VAL A 121 9.82 10.10 -5.90
CA VAL A 121 8.69 10.00 -4.99
C VAL A 121 9.13 9.37 -3.69
N THR A 122 8.94 10.07 -2.58
CA THR A 122 9.21 9.55 -1.24
C THR A 122 7.95 9.56 -0.41
N GLY A 123 7.88 8.71 0.60
CA GLY A 123 6.76 8.77 1.52
C GLY A 123 6.89 7.84 2.70
N LYS A 124 5.84 7.86 3.51
CA LYS A 124 5.72 7.03 4.69
C LYS A 124 4.27 6.68 4.96
N PHE A 125 4.07 5.59 5.65
CA PHE A 125 2.76 5.15 6.07
C PHE A 125 2.84 4.46 7.44
N ASP A 126 1.71 4.50 8.14
CA ASP A 126 1.45 3.79 9.38
C ASP A 126 -0.03 3.43 9.37
N LEU A 127 -0.31 2.15 9.17
CA LEU A 127 -1.64 1.62 8.90
C LEU A 127 -1.97 0.50 9.88
N THR A 128 -3.24 0.45 10.27
CA THR A 128 -3.83 -0.64 11.03
C THR A 128 -5.00 -1.20 10.23
N LEU A 129 -5.00 -2.51 10.01
CA LEU A 129 -6.11 -3.21 9.38
C LEU A 129 -7.34 -3.08 10.28
N ASP A 130 -8.40 -2.51 9.74
CA ASP A 130 -9.71 -2.51 10.39
C ASP A 130 -10.26 -3.93 10.29
N THR A 131 -10.15 -4.69 11.39
CA THR A 131 -10.98 -5.90 11.51
C THR A 131 -12.43 -5.46 11.36
N PRO A 132 -13.22 -6.02 10.43
CA PRO A 132 -14.63 -5.69 10.36
C PRO A 132 -15.22 -5.91 11.75
N LYS A 133 -15.95 -4.91 12.27
CA LYS A 133 -16.84 -5.13 13.41
C LYS A 133 -17.67 -6.35 13.04
N GLN A 134 -17.58 -7.41 13.83
CA GLN A 134 -18.45 -8.56 13.70
C GLN A 134 -19.88 -8.08 13.96
N SER A 135 -20.53 -7.53 12.92
CA SER A 135 -21.93 -7.14 12.98
C SER A 135 -22.72 -8.42 13.01
N ASP A 136 -23.24 -8.75 14.19
CA ASP A 136 -24.41 -9.60 14.43
C ASP A 136 -24.77 -10.57 13.30
N ARG A 137 -23.96 -11.62 13.11
CA ARG A 137 -24.55 -12.88 12.64
C ARG A 137 -25.40 -13.38 13.79
N ARG A 138 -26.65 -12.89 13.83
CA ARG A 138 -27.73 -13.56 14.55
C ARG A 138 -27.67 -15.02 14.15
N VAL A 139 -27.32 -15.85 15.12
CA VAL A 139 -27.60 -17.28 15.10
C VAL A 139 -29.10 -17.38 14.81
N GLN A 140 -29.47 -17.80 13.61
CA GLN A 140 -30.79 -18.41 13.42
C GLN A 140 -30.61 -19.86 13.89
N PRO A 141 -31.32 -20.28 14.96
CA PRO A 141 -31.30 -21.67 15.36
C PRO A 141 -32.04 -22.53 14.32
N LEU A 142 -31.38 -23.65 13.99
CA LEU A 142 -31.84 -24.93 13.42
C LEU A 142 -33.07 -24.93 12.51
#